data_AF-A0AA39XDH6-F1
#
_entry.id   AF-A0AA39XDH6-F1
#
_cell.length_a   1.000
_cell.length_b   1.000
_cell.length_c   1.000
_cell.angle_alpha   90.00
_cell.angle_beta   90.00
_cell.angle_gamma   90.00
#
_symmetry.space_group_name_H-M   'P 1'
#
loop_
_entity.id
_entity.type
_entity.pdbx_description
1 polymer ?
#
loop_
_entity_poly.entity_id
_entity_poly.type
_entity_poly.pdbx_seq_one_letter_code
_entity_poly.pdbx_strand_id
1 'polypeptide(L)'
;SSAQLCAGKSFQENGNWYCQPVHHITYQNVGAVGEYQDVVRMDQQSGACEFQKRKFSGPLAPFDEPMYIHFRGPLRLKQVAVYLPGSDQRKRDEAHYHAARQSSSGLTFLANRGDPYISGNFTRAFGNTLSYVDRTGTSCSPSSQTLLDTLLPSSAEVILATDQPCNAACGYIQPGSIARKGFASVSGTRVVMMDFSMPHAYGEDMPAIWMLNARIPLTGQYHGCSCWASGCGEFDVFETLSQGETKAKSTFHSVFRGGDSNYFDRPTEGTVRVAVWFD
;
A
#
# COMPACT_ATOMS: atom_id res chain seq x y z
N SER A 1 -24.72 11.68 3.66
CA SER A 1 -23.97 10.41 3.71
C SER A 1 -23.62 9.98 2.29
N SER A 2 -22.62 9.11 2.12
CA SER A 2 -22.25 8.53 0.82
C SER A 2 -23.46 7.92 0.08
N ALA A 3 -24.34 7.21 0.79
CA ALA A 3 -25.57 6.64 0.22
C ALA A 3 -26.52 7.71 -0.35
N GLN A 4 -26.70 8.85 0.33
CA GLN A 4 -27.52 9.96 -0.18
C GLN A 4 -26.91 10.59 -1.44
N LEU A 5 -25.59 10.69 -1.47
CA LEU A 5 -24.84 11.18 -2.62
C LEU A 5 -25.02 10.25 -3.84
N CYS A 6 -25.13 8.93 -3.61
CA CYS A 6 -25.33 7.96 -4.68
C CYS A 6 -26.79 7.80 -5.14
N ALA A 7 -27.78 8.16 -4.31
CA ALA A 7 -29.19 7.89 -4.57
C ALA A 7 -29.67 8.46 -5.92
N GLY A 8 -30.15 7.58 -6.81
CA GLY A 8 -30.66 7.94 -8.14
C GLY A 8 -29.59 8.35 -9.16
N LYS A 9 -28.30 8.22 -8.82
CA LYS A 9 -27.17 8.58 -9.68
C LYS A 9 -26.29 7.39 -10.05
N SER A 10 -26.62 6.19 -9.60
CA SER A 10 -25.81 5.01 -9.87
C SER A 10 -25.84 4.63 -11.34
N PHE A 11 -24.67 4.34 -11.91
CA PHE A 11 -24.52 3.79 -13.26
C PHE A 11 -23.41 2.73 -13.28
N GLN A 12 -23.42 1.90 -14.31
CA GLN A 12 -22.40 0.87 -14.52
C GLN A 12 -21.48 1.25 -15.67
N GLU A 13 -20.19 1.08 -15.48
CA GLU A 13 -19.15 1.27 -16.50
C GLU A 13 -18.08 0.21 -16.30
N ASN A 14 -17.69 -0.49 -17.38
CA ASN A 14 -16.67 -1.55 -17.36
C ASN A 14 -16.87 -2.62 -16.27
N GLY A 15 -18.13 -2.97 -15.96
CA GLY A 15 -18.48 -3.95 -14.93
C GLY A 15 -18.53 -3.40 -13.50
N ASN A 16 -18.17 -2.13 -13.29
CA ASN A 16 -18.13 -1.48 -11.98
C ASN A 16 -19.30 -0.50 -11.79
N TRP A 17 -19.77 -0.39 -10.54
CA TRP A 17 -20.78 0.59 -10.16
C TRP A 17 -20.14 1.89 -9.69
N TYR A 18 -20.62 2.98 -10.26
CA TYR A 18 -20.25 4.36 -9.96
C TYR A 18 -21.47 5.19 -9.62
N CYS A 19 -21.26 6.30 -8.91
CA CYS A 19 -22.33 7.27 -8.63
C CYS A 19 -21.99 8.67 -9.14
N GLN A 20 -21.05 9.37 -8.51
CA GLN A 20 -20.68 10.74 -8.90
C GLN A 20 -19.27 11.07 -8.41
N PRO A 21 -18.62 12.11 -8.97
CA PRO A 21 -17.30 12.53 -8.52
C PRO A 21 -17.39 13.19 -7.13
N VAL A 22 -16.37 12.98 -6.31
CA VAL A 22 -16.22 13.56 -4.98
C VAL A 22 -14.78 14.02 -4.75
N HIS A 23 -14.60 14.94 -3.80
CA HIS A 23 -13.27 15.40 -3.36
C HIS A 23 -12.83 14.78 -2.03
N HIS A 24 -13.73 14.10 -1.32
CA HIS A 24 -13.42 13.37 -0.10
C HIS A 24 -14.37 12.18 0.08
N ILE A 25 -13.88 11.16 0.77
CA ILE A 25 -14.65 10.02 1.25
C ILE A 25 -14.30 9.85 2.73
N THR A 26 -15.32 9.61 3.56
CA THR A 26 -15.15 9.34 4.99
C THR A 26 -15.79 8.02 5.32
N TYR A 27 -15.00 7.12 5.91
CA TYR A 27 -15.48 5.87 6.46
C TYR A 27 -15.60 6.01 7.97
N GLN A 28 -16.69 5.52 8.53
CA GLN A 28 -16.94 5.51 9.96
C GLN A 28 -17.18 4.08 10.41
N ASN A 29 -16.83 3.78 11.66
CA ASN A 29 -16.97 2.45 12.25
C ASN A 29 -16.21 1.37 11.45
N VAL A 30 -14.98 1.68 11.03
CA VAL A 30 -14.14 0.77 10.24
C VAL A 30 -13.57 -0.34 11.10
N GLY A 31 -13.29 -0.09 12.37
CA GLY A 31 -12.73 -1.09 13.27
C GLY A 31 -13.67 -2.24 13.58
N ALA A 32 -13.09 -3.42 13.75
CA ALA A 32 -13.79 -4.62 14.17
C ALA A 32 -13.00 -5.42 15.21
N VAL A 33 -13.66 -6.43 15.79
CA VAL A 33 -13.00 -7.50 16.54
C VAL A 33 -12.94 -8.73 15.65
N GLY A 34 -11.77 -9.36 15.55
CA GLY A 34 -11.61 -10.52 14.69
C GLY A 34 -10.28 -11.22 14.89
N GLU A 35 -10.02 -12.16 13.98
CA GLU A 35 -8.74 -12.84 13.88
C GLU A 35 -8.38 -13.08 12.41
N TYR A 36 -7.09 -13.13 12.11
CA TYR A 36 -6.54 -13.54 10.82
C TYR A 36 -5.45 -14.60 11.00
N GLN A 37 -5.03 -15.23 9.91
CA GLN A 37 -3.98 -16.26 9.86
C GLN A 37 -2.63 -15.59 9.57
N ASP A 38 -1.82 -15.41 10.61
CA ASP A 38 -0.48 -14.84 10.52
C ASP A 38 0.53 -15.93 10.15
N VAL A 39 1.39 -15.68 9.16
CA VAL A 39 2.40 -16.66 8.73
C VAL A 39 3.44 -16.82 9.83
N VAL A 40 3.81 -18.06 10.15
CA VAL A 40 4.86 -18.37 11.14
C VAL A 40 5.98 -19.24 10.57
N ARG A 41 5.75 -19.91 9.44
CA ARG A 41 6.77 -20.70 8.75
C ARG A 41 6.50 -20.75 7.26
N MET A 42 7.57 -20.58 6.48
CA MET A 42 7.63 -20.88 5.05
C MET A 42 8.78 -21.86 4.81
N ASP A 43 8.45 -23.08 4.40
CA ASP A 43 9.42 -24.08 4.01
C ASP A 43 9.75 -23.95 2.50
N GLN A 44 10.97 -23.49 2.21
CA GLN A 44 11.41 -23.23 0.84
C GLN A 44 11.58 -24.49 -0.01
N GLN A 45 11.70 -25.67 0.61
CA GLN A 45 11.89 -26.94 -0.11
C GLN A 45 10.55 -27.60 -0.42
N SER A 46 9.68 -27.72 0.58
CA SER A 46 8.38 -28.39 0.43
C SER A 46 7.27 -27.46 -0.08
N GLY A 47 7.45 -26.15 0.04
CA GLY A 47 6.39 -25.16 -0.21
C GLY A 47 5.35 -25.09 0.92
N ALA A 48 5.58 -25.78 2.05
CA ALA A 48 4.67 -25.74 3.18
C ALA A 48 4.63 -24.33 3.80
N CYS A 49 3.41 -23.87 4.06
CA CYS A 49 3.11 -22.61 4.72
C CYS A 49 2.33 -22.87 6.00
N GLU A 50 2.83 -22.40 7.14
CA GLU A 50 2.18 -22.56 8.43
C GLU A 50 1.71 -21.21 8.96
N PHE A 51 0.54 -21.24 9.59
CA PHE A 51 -0.12 -20.07 10.12
C PHE A 51 -0.43 -20.23 11.61
N GLN A 52 -0.49 -19.10 12.30
CA GLN A 52 -1.05 -18.98 13.64
C GLN A 52 -2.20 -17.97 13.65
N LYS A 53 -3.18 -18.19 14.52
CA LYS A 53 -4.25 -17.22 14.72
C LYS A 53 -3.70 -15.96 15.40
N ARG A 54 -3.98 -14.81 14.80
CA ARG A 54 -3.69 -13.49 15.38
C ARG A 54 -4.99 -12.73 15.56
N LYS A 55 -5.29 -12.39 16.81
CA LYS A 55 -6.48 -11.61 17.17
C LYS A 55 -6.20 -10.13 17.03
N PHE A 56 -7.21 -9.38 16.63
CA PHE A 56 -7.21 -7.92 16.61
C PHE A 56 -8.53 -7.38 17.14
N SER A 57 -8.48 -6.18 17.68
CA SER A 57 -9.64 -5.44 18.19
C SER A 57 -9.26 -3.98 18.32
N GLY A 58 -10.13 -3.07 17.90
CA GLY A 58 -9.89 -1.64 18.03
C GLY A 58 -10.80 -0.83 17.13
N PRO A 59 -10.85 0.49 17.31
CA PRO A 59 -11.70 1.39 16.52
C PRO A 59 -11.27 1.49 15.05
N LEU A 60 -10.04 1.09 14.72
CA LEU A 60 -9.50 1.02 13.36
C LEU A 60 -8.95 -0.37 12.99
N ALA A 61 -9.06 -1.37 13.86
CA ALA A 61 -8.40 -2.65 13.65
C ALA A 61 -9.01 -3.43 12.46
N PRO A 62 -8.18 -4.04 11.59
CA PRO A 62 -6.73 -4.22 11.71
C PRO A 62 -5.86 -3.13 11.05
N PHE A 63 -6.44 -2.01 10.61
CA PHE A 63 -5.72 -0.92 9.92
C PHE A 63 -4.86 -0.04 10.83
N ASP A 64 -4.98 -0.21 12.15
CA ASP A 64 -4.09 0.34 13.18
C ASP A 64 -2.76 -0.42 13.28
N GLU A 65 -2.65 -1.61 12.67
CA GLU A 65 -1.38 -2.33 12.55
C GLU A 65 -0.40 -1.60 11.59
N PRO A 66 0.92 -1.95 11.61
CA PRO A 66 1.89 -1.35 10.70
C PRO A 66 1.50 -1.58 9.24
N MET A 67 1.48 -0.52 8.43
CA MET A 67 1.15 -0.61 7.00
C MET A 67 2.27 -0.15 6.09
N TYR A 68 2.32 -0.71 4.88
CA TYR A 68 3.07 -0.17 3.75
C TYR A 68 2.13 0.56 2.80
N ILE A 69 2.66 1.54 2.07
CA ILE A 69 1.91 2.26 1.03
C ILE A 69 2.44 1.81 -0.32
N HIS A 70 1.56 1.45 -1.23
CA HIS A 70 1.88 0.93 -2.54
C HIS A 70 1.48 1.96 -3.60
N PHE A 71 2.29 2.05 -4.65
CA PHE A 71 2.03 2.89 -5.81
C PHE A 71 2.22 2.04 -7.06
N ARG A 72 1.17 1.91 -7.86
CA ARG A 72 1.19 1.27 -9.18
C ARG A 72 1.04 2.32 -10.27
N GLY A 73 1.86 2.21 -11.30
CA GLY A 73 1.79 3.10 -12.45
C GLY A 73 0.59 2.83 -13.38
N PRO A 74 0.33 3.74 -14.33
CA PRO A 74 1.10 4.94 -14.62
C PRO A 74 0.88 6.08 -13.63
N LEU A 75 1.95 6.47 -12.93
CA LEU A 75 1.89 7.41 -11.81
C LEU A 75 3.18 8.23 -11.72
N ARG A 76 3.06 9.54 -11.48
CA ARG A 76 4.19 10.41 -11.09
C ARG A 76 4.01 10.83 -9.64
N LEU A 77 4.88 10.31 -8.77
CA LEU A 77 4.87 10.67 -7.35
C LEU A 77 5.74 11.92 -7.15
N LYS A 78 5.14 13.02 -6.71
CA LYS A 78 5.86 14.29 -6.50
C LYS A 78 6.36 14.43 -5.07
N GLN A 79 5.48 14.17 -4.11
CA GLN A 79 5.79 14.29 -2.68
C GLN A 79 5.01 13.27 -1.89
N VAL A 80 5.63 12.80 -0.79
CA VAL A 80 4.94 12.05 0.26
C VAL A 80 5.38 12.59 1.60
N ALA A 81 4.45 12.75 2.53
CA ALA A 81 4.73 12.94 3.94
C ALA A 81 3.88 11.97 4.76
N VAL A 82 4.50 11.27 5.70
CA VAL A 82 3.82 10.40 6.67
C VAL A 82 4.06 10.97 8.05
N TYR A 83 2.99 11.20 8.81
CA TYR A 83 3.01 11.68 10.18
C TYR A 83 2.36 10.64 11.10
N LEU A 84 3.06 10.28 12.17
CA LEU A 84 2.65 9.28 13.17
C LEU A 84 2.54 9.95 14.53
N PRO A 85 1.47 10.73 14.80
CA PRO A 85 1.35 11.49 16.02
C PRO A 85 1.38 10.60 17.28
N GLY A 86 2.17 11.03 18.27
CA GLY A 86 2.29 10.41 19.59
C GLY A 86 2.52 11.46 20.68
N SER A 87 2.55 11.04 21.94
CA SER A 87 2.72 11.94 23.09
C SER A 87 4.08 12.67 23.12
N ASP A 88 5.11 12.07 22.51
CA ASP A 88 6.42 12.67 22.29
C ASP A 88 6.80 12.54 20.81
N GLN A 89 6.83 13.66 20.08
CA GLN A 89 7.26 13.69 18.67
C GLN A 89 8.76 13.39 18.56
N ARG A 90 9.14 12.37 17.80
CA ARG A 90 10.53 12.01 17.52
C ARG A 90 10.76 12.01 16.01
N LYS A 91 12.02 12.20 15.58
CA LYS A 91 12.39 12.22 14.15
C LYS A 91 11.93 10.99 13.33
N ARG A 92 11.69 9.85 13.99
CA ARG A 92 11.21 8.61 13.34
C ARG A 92 9.70 8.55 13.14
N ASP A 93 8.97 9.51 13.72
CA ASP A 93 7.51 9.60 13.65
C ASP A 93 7.07 10.40 12.42
N GLU A 94 8.04 10.85 11.61
CA GLU A 94 7.85 11.53 10.34
C GLU A 94 8.68 10.85 9.25
N ALA A 95 8.12 10.76 8.05
CA ALA A 95 8.87 10.37 6.87
C ALA A 95 8.49 11.27 5.70
N HIS A 96 9.46 11.64 4.87
CA HIS A 96 9.23 12.52 3.73
C HIS A 96 9.96 12.08 2.47
N TYR A 97 9.33 12.32 1.34
CA TYR A 97 9.90 12.20 0.00
C TYR A 97 9.56 13.44 -0.80
N HIS A 98 10.53 13.94 -1.57
CA HIS A 98 10.32 15.05 -2.50
C HIS A 98 11.10 14.80 -3.79
N ALA A 99 10.38 14.55 -4.88
CA ALA A 99 10.94 14.16 -6.16
C ALA A 99 11.83 15.25 -6.76
N ALA A 100 11.34 16.48 -6.93
CA ALA A 100 12.15 17.55 -7.53
C ALA A 100 13.43 17.90 -6.74
N ARG A 101 13.40 17.76 -5.41
CA ARG A 101 14.57 17.99 -4.54
C ARG A 101 15.49 16.76 -4.42
N GLN A 102 15.06 15.61 -4.95
CA GLN A 102 15.78 14.34 -4.84
C GLN A 102 16.17 14.01 -3.40
N SER A 103 15.21 14.17 -2.48
CA SER A 103 15.41 13.96 -1.05
C SER A 103 14.40 12.99 -0.47
N SER A 104 14.87 12.10 0.40
CA SER A 104 14.02 11.23 1.23
C SER A 104 14.62 11.05 2.62
N SER A 105 13.77 10.88 3.64
CA SER A 105 14.19 10.60 5.02
C SER A 105 13.07 9.89 5.77
N GLY A 106 13.41 8.98 6.68
CA GLY A 106 12.45 8.20 7.46
C GLY A 106 11.76 7.08 6.66
N LEU A 107 12.08 6.94 5.36
CA LEU A 107 11.46 5.99 4.44
C LEU A 107 12.45 5.38 3.46
N THR A 108 12.04 4.28 2.86
CA THR A 108 12.72 3.62 1.73
C THR A 108 11.69 3.12 0.73
N PHE A 109 12.09 3.09 -0.54
CA PHE A 109 11.31 2.48 -1.60
C PHE A 109 11.77 1.03 -1.81
N LEU A 110 10.80 0.12 -1.87
CA LEU A 110 10.95 -1.29 -2.11
C LEU A 110 10.07 -1.72 -3.30
N ALA A 111 10.20 -2.98 -3.73
CA ALA A 111 9.27 -3.61 -4.66
C ALA A 111 9.17 -5.11 -4.37
N ASN A 112 8.05 -5.74 -4.74
CA ASN A 112 7.90 -7.21 -4.73
C ASN A 112 8.61 -7.84 -5.94
N ARG A 113 9.93 -7.67 -6.00
CA ARG A 113 10.78 -8.02 -7.14
C ARG A 113 12.14 -8.46 -6.63
N GLY A 114 12.21 -9.57 -5.92
CA GLY A 114 13.48 -10.03 -5.37
C GLY A 114 14.44 -10.52 -6.47
N ASP A 115 15.69 -10.10 -6.37
CA ASP A 115 16.78 -10.58 -7.23
C ASP A 115 17.96 -11.01 -6.34
N PRO A 116 18.30 -12.31 -6.29
CA PRO A 116 19.36 -12.83 -5.41
C PRO A 116 20.76 -12.27 -5.71
N TYR A 117 20.96 -11.65 -6.88
CA TYR A 117 22.24 -11.04 -7.26
C TYR A 117 22.31 -9.54 -6.93
N ILE A 118 21.19 -8.91 -6.59
CA ILE A 118 21.10 -7.46 -6.36
C ILE A 118 20.55 -7.16 -4.95
N SER A 119 19.27 -7.45 -4.71
CA SER A 119 18.63 -7.37 -3.39
C SER A 119 17.29 -8.10 -3.39
N GLY A 120 16.91 -8.63 -2.24
CA GLY A 120 15.79 -9.55 -2.15
C GLY A 120 16.16 -10.93 -2.68
N ASN A 121 15.15 -11.76 -2.94
CA ASN A 121 15.31 -13.10 -3.48
C ASN A 121 14.05 -13.51 -4.27
N PHE A 122 14.21 -14.46 -5.19
CA PHE A 122 13.09 -15.16 -5.81
C PHE A 122 13.11 -16.62 -5.39
N THR A 123 12.00 -17.08 -4.83
CA THR A 123 11.83 -18.47 -4.40
C THR A 123 10.82 -19.15 -5.32
N ARG A 124 11.08 -20.41 -5.70
CA ARG A 124 10.12 -21.17 -6.51
C ARG A 124 8.81 -21.43 -5.77
N ALA A 125 8.89 -21.58 -4.44
CA ALA A 125 7.75 -21.93 -3.60
C ALA A 125 6.83 -20.75 -3.28
N PHE A 126 7.37 -19.54 -3.08
CA PHE A 126 6.61 -18.39 -2.59
C PHE A 126 6.74 -17.13 -3.45
N GLY A 127 7.51 -17.20 -4.54
CA GLY A 127 7.72 -16.09 -5.47
C GLY A 127 8.74 -15.07 -4.97
N ASN A 128 8.56 -13.84 -5.41
CA ASN A 128 9.41 -12.70 -5.08
C ASN A 128 9.31 -12.32 -3.60
N THR A 129 10.45 -11.92 -3.03
CA THR A 129 10.49 -11.17 -1.77
C THR A 129 10.58 -9.67 -2.05
N LEU A 130 10.61 -8.86 -0.98
CA LEU A 130 10.95 -7.44 -1.09
C LEU A 130 12.41 -7.25 -1.48
N SER A 131 12.65 -6.26 -2.34
CA SER A 131 13.96 -5.75 -2.76
C SER A 131 13.97 -4.23 -2.69
N TYR A 132 15.15 -3.59 -2.65
CA TYR A 132 15.22 -2.16 -2.96
C TYR A 132 14.95 -1.96 -4.44
N VAL A 133 14.34 -0.83 -4.78
CA VAL A 133 14.07 -0.44 -6.16
C VAL A 133 15.07 0.61 -6.63
N ASP A 134 15.38 0.60 -7.93
CA ASP A 134 16.16 1.64 -8.59
C ASP A 134 15.43 3.00 -8.57
N ARG A 135 16.15 4.05 -8.99
CA ARG A 135 15.60 5.41 -8.95
C ARG A 135 14.43 5.61 -9.91
N THR A 136 14.19 4.73 -10.87
CA THR A 136 13.06 4.80 -11.81
C THR A 136 11.86 3.97 -11.35
N GLY A 137 11.99 3.18 -10.27
CA GLY A 137 10.90 2.35 -9.77
C GLY A 137 10.67 1.08 -10.59
N THR A 138 11.63 0.69 -11.45
CA THR A 138 11.42 -0.31 -12.51
C THR A 138 12.27 -1.57 -12.37
N SER A 139 13.38 -1.50 -11.65
CA SER A 139 14.32 -2.62 -11.44
C SER A 139 14.83 -2.66 -10.01
N CYS A 140 15.51 -3.74 -9.64
CA CYS A 140 16.13 -3.85 -8.32
C CYS A 140 17.32 -2.91 -8.17
N SER A 141 17.62 -2.50 -6.94
CA SER A 141 18.83 -1.78 -6.56
C SER A 141 19.57 -2.52 -5.44
N PRO A 142 20.90 -2.47 -5.36
CA PRO A 142 21.63 -3.08 -4.25
C PRO A 142 21.45 -2.34 -2.91
N SER A 143 20.91 -1.12 -2.93
CA SER A 143 20.72 -0.29 -1.75
C SER A 143 19.52 0.65 -1.89
N SER A 144 19.08 1.25 -0.79
CA SER A 144 17.99 2.24 -0.79
C SER A 144 18.29 3.40 -1.75
N GLN A 145 17.33 3.72 -2.60
CA GLN A 145 17.40 4.84 -3.55
C GLN A 145 16.27 5.83 -3.31
N THR A 146 16.49 7.09 -3.68
CA THR A 146 15.42 8.08 -3.81
C THR A 146 14.87 8.04 -5.23
N LEU A 147 13.55 7.85 -5.37
CA LEU A 147 12.89 7.85 -6.68
C LEU A 147 13.07 9.19 -7.41
N LEU A 148 13.28 9.14 -8.72
CA LEU A 148 13.31 10.27 -9.63
C LEU A 148 11.94 10.92 -9.74
N ASP A 149 11.91 12.20 -10.12
CA ASP A 149 10.69 12.83 -10.63
C ASP A 149 10.39 12.31 -12.05
N THR A 150 9.91 11.06 -12.12
CA THR A 150 9.63 10.35 -13.36
C THR A 150 8.27 9.66 -13.32
N LEU A 151 7.82 9.22 -14.49
CA LEU A 151 6.65 8.35 -14.61
C LEU A 151 7.05 6.94 -14.21
N LEU A 152 6.39 6.39 -13.20
CA LEU A 152 6.30 4.94 -13.00
C LEU A 152 5.44 4.40 -14.15
N PRO A 153 5.94 3.49 -15.01
CA PRO A 153 5.15 2.92 -16.10
C PRO A 153 4.05 1.99 -15.56
N SER A 154 3.10 1.59 -16.41
CA SER A 154 2.00 0.69 -16.05
C SER A 154 2.44 -0.64 -15.43
N SER A 155 3.66 -1.10 -15.71
CA SER A 155 4.24 -2.33 -15.17
C SER A 155 5.01 -2.15 -13.86
N ALA A 156 5.13 -0.92 -13.36
CA ALA A 156 5.87 -0.62 -12.14
C ALA A 156 4.94 -0.58 -10.93
N GLU A 157 5.39 -1.26 -9.88
CA GLU A 157 4.82 -1.20 -8.54
C GLU A 157 5.96 -0.93 -7.55
N VAL A 158 5.81 0.14 -6.77
CA VAL A 158 6.76 0.51 -5.73
C VAL A 158 6.05 0.58 -4.38
N ILE A 159 6.79 0.23 -3.35
CA ILE A 159 6.30 0.08 -1.98
C ILE A 159 7.09 1.05 -1.11
N LEU A 160 6.37 1.84 -0.31
CA LEU A 160 6.93 2.74 0.67
C LEU A 160 6.83 2.11 2.05
N ALA A 161 7.98 1.94 2.69
CA ALA A 161 8.13 1.50 4.06
C ALA A 161 9.01 2.48 4.83
N THR A 162 9.12 2.33 6.15
CA THR A 162 10.08 3.10 6.93
C THR A 162 11.52 2.73 6.56
N ASP A 163 12.49 3.59 6.83
CA ASP A 163 13.92 3.25 6.69
C ASP A 163 14.46 2.34 7.82
N GLN A 164 13.60 1.93 8.75
CA GLN A 164 13.97 1.12 9.90
C GLN A 164 13.98 -0.37 9.52
N PRO A 165 15.08 -1.11 9.76
CA PRO A 165 15.09 -2.54 9.54
C PRO A 165 14.09 -3.24 10.47
N CYS A 166 13.51 -4.33 9.98
CA CYS A 166 12.66 -5.16 10.80
C CYS A 166 13.41 -5.77 11.99
N ASN A 167 12.66 -6.00 13.06
CA ASN A 167 13.06 -6.83 14.20
C ASN A 167 11.98 -7.90 14.43
N ALA A 168 12.06 -8.64 15.53
CA ALA A 168 11.08 -9.69 15.85
C ALA A 168 9.61 -9.20 15.86
N ALA A 169 9.34 -7.90 16.08
CA ALA A 169 7.99 -7.37 16.09
C ALA A 169 7.32 -7.34 14.70
N CYS A 170 8.10 -7.43 13.61
CA CYS A 170 7.56 -7.51 12.25
C CYS A 170 6.83 -8.84 11.97
N GLY A 171 7.03 -9.86 12.80
CA GLY A 171 6.52 -11.21 12.54
C GLY A 171 7.42 -12.00 11.61
N TYR A 172 6.83 -12.99 10.91
CA TYR A 172 7.57 -13.80 9.96
C TYR A 172 7.99 -12.98 8.74
N ILE A 173 9.21 -13.21 8.29
CA ILE A 173 9.81 -12.56 7.13
C ILE A 173 10.28 -13.67 6.22
N GLN A 174 9.86 -13.63 4.95
CA GLN A 174 10.33 -14.59 3.97
C GLN A 174 11.87 -14.51 3.86
N PRO A 175 12.60 -15.65 3.93
CA PRO A 175 14.05 -15.65 3.84
C PRO A 175 14.58 -14.93 2.60
N GLY A 176 15.53 -14.01 2.81
CA GLY A 176 16.12 -13.18 1.74
C GLY A 176 15.38 -11.87 1.46
N SER A 177 14.23 -11.61 2.09
CA SER A 177 13.50 -10.35 1.94
C SER A 177 14.24 -9.15 2.51
N ILE A 178 14.24 -8.03 1.79
CA ILE A 178 14.61 -6.72 2.33
C ILE A 178 13.48 -6.21 3.24
N ALA A 179 13.58 -6.55 4.52
CA ALA A 179 12.52 -6.31 5.48
C ALA A 179 12.70 -4.99 6.26
N ARG A 180 11.67 -4.14 6.16
CA ARG A 180 11.60 -2.82 6.79
C ARG A 180 10.36 -2.71 7.67
N LYS A 181 10.33 -1.83 8.65
CA LYS A 181 9.11 -1.68 9.46
C LYS A 181 8.05 -0.94 8.65
N GLY A 182 6.79 -1.33 8.84
CA GLY A 182 5.66 -0.56 8.34
C GLY A 182 5.48 0.71 9.15
N PHE A 183 4.73 1.67 8.59
CA PHE A 183 4.34 2.86 9.31
C PHE A 183 3.35 2.46 10.40
N ALA A 184 3.77 2.50 11.66
CA ALA A 184 2.98 2.10 12.82
C ALA A 184 2.78 3.31 13.73
N SER A 185 1.56 3.54 14.19
CA SER A 185 1.28 4.63 15.13
C SER A 185 1.00 4.10 16.52
N VAL A 186 1.58 4.74 17.54
CA VAL A 186 1.32 4.41 18.95
C VAL A 186 -0.09 4.86 19.37
N SER A 187 -0.60 5.94 18.80
CA SER A 187 -1.94 6.46 19.08
C SER A 187 -3.04 5.77 18.26
N GLY A 188 -2.68 4.95 17.27
CA GLY A 188 -3.58 4.48 16.22
C GLY A 188 -3.75 5.49 15.07
N THR A 189 -3.47 6.78 15.30
CA THR A 189 -3.63 7.83 14.28
C THR A 189 -2.45 7.86 13.31
N ARG A 190 -2.72 7.88 12.01
CA ARG A 190 -1.73 8.02 10.95
C ARG A 190 -2.22 9.01 9.91
N VAL A 191 -1.36 9.93 9.49
CA VAL A 191 -1.66 10.85 8.40
C VAL A 191 -0.67 10.64 7.27
N VAL A 192 -1.17 10.35 6.07
CA VAL A 192 -0.36 10.20 4.85
C VAL A 192 -0.81 11.27 3.87
N MET A 193 0.10 12.15 3.48
CA MET A 193 -0.13 13.18 2.48
C MET A 193 0.68 12.87 1.23
N MET A 194 0.05 12.94 0.07
CA MET A 194 0.65 12.59 -1.21
C MET A 194 0.30 13.63 -2.27
N ASP A 195 1.29 14.06 -3.06
CA ASP A 195 1.12 14.87 -4.28
C ASP A 195 1.52 14.01 -5.47
N PHE A 196 0.60 13.75 -6.40
CA PHE A 196 0.84 12.85 -7.53
C PHE A 196 -0.03 13.18 -8.74
N SER A 197 0.37 12.67 -9.91
CA SER A 197 -0.49 12.55 -11.10
C SER A 197 -0.58 11.11 -11.59
N MET A 198 -1.65 10.80 -12.32
CA MET A 198 -1.92 9.48 -12.92
C MET A 198 -2.25 9.65 -14.40
N PRO A 199 -1.30 10.08 -15.25
CA PRO A 199 -1.54 10.27 -16.67
C PRO A 199 -1.83 8.93 -17.36
N HIS A 200 -2.46 8.96 -18.52
CA HIS A 200 -2.56 7.78 -19.38
C HIS A 200 -1.17 7.36 -19.89
N ALA A 201 -0.94 6.05 -19.98
CA ALA A 201 0.27 5.49 -20.57
C ALA A 201 -0.01 4.15 -21.27
N TYR A 202 0.97 3.67 -22.05
CA TYR A 202 0.90 2.34 -22.65
C TYR A 202 0.92 1.23 -21.57
N GLY A 203 0.28 0.09 -21.87
CA GLY A 203 0.18 -1.08 -20.98
C GLY A 203 -1.18 -1.18 -20.30
N GLU A 204 -1.22 -1.73 -19.09
CA GLU A 204 -2.45 -1.92 -18.32
C GLU A 204 -3.19 -0.60 -18.05
N ASP A 205 -2.46 0.52 -17.88
CA ASP A 205 -3.05 1.85 -17.66
C ASP A 205 -4.05 1.89 -16.48
N MET A 206 -3.76 1.13 -15.42
CA MET A 206 -4.58 0.96 -14.21
C MET A 206 -3.83 1.44 -12.95
N PRO A 207 -3.52 2.74 -12.81
CA PRO A 207 -2.77 3.21 -11.67
C PRO A 207 -3.56 3.07 -10.38
N ALA A 208 -2.83 2.83 -9.28
CA ALA A 208 -3.45 2.73 -7.98
C ALA A 208 -2.51 3.16 -6.85
N ILE A 209 -3.11 3.62 -5.76
CA ILE A 209 -2.48 3.85 -4.47
C ILE A 209 -3.30 3.07 -3.44
N TRP A 210 -2.65 2.11 -2.80
CA TRP A 210 -3.27 1.30 -1.75
C TRP A 210 -2.31 1.12 -0.57
N MET A 211 -2.83 0.60 0.52
CA MET A 211 -2.06 0.33 1.73
C MET A 211 -2.28 -1.12 2.15
N LEU A 212 -1.20 -1.84 2.40
CA LEU A 212 -1.27 -3.21 2.91
C LEU A 212 -0.79 -3.28 4.35
N ASN A 213 -1.40 -4.15 5.16
CA ASN A 213 -0.76 -4.61 6.39
C ASN A 213 0.65 -5.11 6.07
N ALA A 214 1.67 -4.61 6.78
CA ALA A 214 3.08 -4.87 6.47
C ALA A 214 3.44 -6.37 6.46
N ARG A 215 2.66 -7.21 7.15
CA ARG A 215 2.85 -8.67 7.15
C ARG A 215 2.61 -9.32 5.78
N ILE A 216 1.80 -8.71 4.91
CA ILE A 216 1.52 -9.20 3.56
C ILE A 216 2.79 -9.16 2.69
N PRO A 217 3.41 -7.99 2.44
CA PRO A 217 4.62 -7.88 1.65
C PRO A 217 5.87 -8.48 2.31
N LEU A 218 5.91 -8.60 3.65
CA LEU A 218 7.00 -9.30 4.34
C LEU A 218 6.97 -10.82 4.13
N THR A 219 5.82 -11.36 3.73
CA THR A 219 5.61 -12.76 3.37
C THR A 219 5.43 -12.85 1.84
N GLY A 220 4.34 -13.44 1.34
CA GLY A 220 4.06 -13.50 -0.09
C GLY A 220 2.94 -12.56 -0.52
N GLN A 221 3.26 -11.34 -0.98
CA GLN A 221 2.26 -10.32 -1.35
C GLN A 221 1.20 -10.82 -2.35
N TYR A 222 1.64 -11.55 -3.37
CA TYR A 222 0.77 -12.12 -4.42
C TYR A 222 0.75 -13.65 -4.36
N HIS A 223 0.85 -14.21 -3.15
CA HIS A 223 0.87 -15.66 -2.91
C HIS A 223 -0.11 -16.04 -1.80
N GLY A 224 -0.60 -17.28 -1.81
CA GLY A 224 -1.52 -17.78 -0.77
C GLY A 224 -0.89 -17.91 0.62
N CYS A 225 0.43 -17.88 0.72
CA CYS A 225 1.16 -17.85 1.99
C CYS A 225 1.33 -16.42 2.49
N SER A 226 0.20 -15.81 2.85
CA SER A 226 0.08 -14.45 3.34
C SER A 226 -1.21 -14.33 4.15
N CYS A 227 -1.26 -13.36 5.06
CA CYS A 227 -2.46 -13.12 5.85
C CYS A 227 -3.59 -12.42 5.07
N TRP A 228 -3.35 -11.95 3.83
CA TRP A 228 -4.31 -11.16 3.05
C TRP A 228 -5.67 -11.85 2.92
N ALA A 229 -5.68 -13.11 2.48
CA ALA A 229 -6.91 -13.88 2.27
C ALA A 229 -7.69 -14.13 3.58
N SER A 230 -7.00 -14.12 4.72
CA SER A 230 -7.60 -14.24 6.05
C SER A 230 -7.99 -12.90 6.68
N GLY A 231 -7.77 -11.79 5.99
CA GLY A 231 -8.33 -10.48 6.34
C GLY A 231 -7.43 -9.58 7.18
N CYS A 232 -6.10 -9.69 7.10
CA CYS A 232 -5.21 -8.80 7.89
C CYS A 232 -5.19 -7.33 7.42
N GLY A 233 -5.74 -7.01 6.25
CA GLY A 233 -6.06 -5.63 5.87
C GLY A 233 -5.37 -5.13 4.60
N GLU A 234 -6.18 -4.57 3.71
CA GLU A 234 -5.83 -3.74 2.56
C GLU A 234 -6.79 -2.56 2.49
N PHE A 235 -6.26 -1.36 2.22
CA PHE A 235 -7.05 -0.15 2.02
C PHE A 235 -6.63 0.53 0.73
N ASP A 236 -7.53 0.51 -0.25
CA ASP A 236 -7.37 1.19 -1.53
C ASP A 236 -7.78 2.65 -1.34
N VAL A 237 -6.78 3.52 -1.39
CA VAL A 237 -6.98 4.97 -1.25
C VAL A 237 -7.54 5.51 -2.56
N PHE A 238 -6.97 5.04 -3.68
CA PHE A 238 -7.22 5.57 -5.01
C PHE A 238 -6.92 4.48 -6.04
N GLU A 239 -7.93 3.74 -6.51
CA GLU A 239 -7.75 2.64 -7.46
C GLU A 239 -8.65 2.77 -8.69
N THR A 240 -8.04 2.75 -9.88
CA THR A 240 -8.78 2.50 -11.13
C THR A 240 -9.03 1.00 -11.30
N LEU A 241 -10.26 0.61 -11.62
CA LEU A 241 -10.67 -0.80 -11.65
C LEU A 241 -10.64 -1.44 -13.04
N SER A 242 -10.41 -0.64 -14.09
CA SER A 242 -10.28 -1.14 -15.46
C SER A 242 -9.27 -0.33 -16.26
N GLN A 243 -8.76 -0.94 -17.33
CA GLN A 243 -7.75 -0.33 -18.21
C GLN A 243 -8.21 1.03 -18.75
N GLY A 244 -7.37 2.04 -18.57
CA GLY A 244 -7.62 3.38 -19.09
C GLY A 244 -8.75 4.13 -18.39
N GLU A 245 -9.21 3.65 -17.23
CA GLU A 245 -10.31 4.28 -16.53
C GLU A 245 -9.93 5.65 -15.98
N THR A 246 -10.90 6.58 -16.01
CA THR A 246 -10.77 7.96 -15.56
C THR A 246 -11.32 8.19 -14.16
N LYS A 247 -11.79 7.13 -13.51
CA LYS A 247 -12.42 7.14 -12.19
C LYS A 247 -11.64 6.23 -11.26
N ALA A 248 -11.40 6.71 -10.05
CA ALA A 248 -10.77 5.91 -9.01
C ALA A 248 -11.70 5.74 -7.82
N LYS A 249 -11.74 4.51 -7.30
CA LYS A 249 -12.52 4.16 -6.13
C LYS A 249 -11.63 4.06 -4.90
N SER A 250 -12.28 4.08 -3.75
CA SER A 250 -11.68 3.70 -2.49
C SER A 250 -12.45 2.53 -1.91
N THR A 251 -11.71 1.54 -1.42
CA THR A 251 -12.22 0.27 -0.89
C THR A 251 -11.32 -0.20 0.25
N PHE A 252 -11.85 -1.08 1.10
CA PHE A 252 -11.05 -1.80 2.08
C PHE A 252 -11.43 -3.27 2.12
N HIS A 253 -10.41 -4.09 2.33
CA HIS A 253 -10.48 -5.54 2.36
C HIS A 253 -9.88 -6.07 3.66
N SER A 254 -10.71 -6.71 4.47
CA SER A 254 -10.34 -7.42 5.68
C SER A 254 -11.31 -8.61 5.87
N VAL A 255 -11.50 -9.09 7.10
CA VAL A 255 -12.60 -10.03 7.45
C VAL A 255 -13.98 -9.40 7.21
N PHE A 256 -14.02 -8.09 7.01
CA PHE A 256 -15.14 -7.30 6.50
C PHE A 256 -14.68 -6.56 5.23
N ARG A 257 -15.63 -6.21 4.36
CA ARG A 257 -15.38 -5.50 3.12
C ARG A 257 -16.22 -4.23 3.10
N GLY A 258 -15.67 -3.17 2.53
CA GLY A 258 -16.41 -1.94 2.31
C GLY A 258 -15.72 -1.05 1.29
N GLY A 259 -16.39 0.03 0.94
CA GLY A 259 -15.93 0.98 -0.06
C GLY A 259 -17.04 1.93 -0.46
N ASP A 260 -16.71 2.81 -1.38
CA ASP A 260 -17.62 3.83 -1.88
C ASP A 260 -17.77 3.73 -3.41
N SER A 261 -18.99 3.90 -3.90
CA SER A 261 -19.26 3.97 -5.35
C SER A 261 -19.24 5.40 -5.88
N ASN A 262 -19.22 6.42 -5.01
CA ASN A 262 -18.69 7.73 -5.37
C ASN A 262 -17.19 7.58 -5.65
N TYR A 263 -16.68 8.38 -6.59
CA TYR A 263 -15.33 8.19 -7.11
C TYR A 263 -14.54 9.50 -7.11
N PHE A 264 -13.22 9.40 -7.12
CA PHE A 264 -12.35 10.51 -7.46
C PHE A 264 -12.10 10.52 -8.96
N ASP A 265 -12.04 11.71 -9.56
CA ASP A 265 -11.53 11.84 -10.92
C ASP A 265 -10.03 11.52 -10.93
N ARG A 266 -9.61 10.60 -11.81
CA ARG A 266 -8.20 10.29 -12.02
C ARG A 266 -7.46 11.55 -12.47
N PRO A 267 -6.36 11.95 -11.81
CA PRO A 267 -5.62 13.16 -12.16
C PRO A 267 -4.75 12.95 -13.42
N THR A 268 -5.37 12.99 -14.60
CA THR A 268 -4.71 12.70 -15.90
C THR A 268 -3.93 13.90 -16.46
N GLU A 269 -4.38 15.13 -16.23
CA GLU A 269 -3.82 16.36 -16.82
C GLU A 269 -3.03 17.24 -15.83
N GLY A 270 -2.87 16.80 -14.58
CA GLY A 270 -2.19 17.58 -13.53
C GLY A 270 -1.96 16.76 -12.28
N THR A 271 -1.45 17.39 -11.22
CA THR A 271 -1.31 16.72 -9.93
C THR A 271 -2.47 17.02 -9.00
N VAL A 272 -2.76 16.08 -8.12
CA VAL A 272 -3.70 16.22 -7.02
C VAL A 272 -2.96 16.01 -5.71
N ARG A 273 -3.45 16.63 -4.64
CA ARG A 273 -2.99 16.37 -3.27
C ARG A 273 -4.05 15.61 -2.52
N VAL A 274 -3.68 14.46 -1.99
CA VAL A 274 -4.56 13.59 -1.21
C VAL A 274 -3.98 13.44 0.19
N ALA A 275 -4.83 13.61 1.19
CA ALA A 275 -4.52 13.27 2.57
C ALA A 275 -5.38 12.05 2.97
N VAL A 276 -4.72 11.05 3.54
CA VAL A 276 -5.36 9.90 4.17
C VAL A 276 -5.17 10.05 5.67
N TRP A 277 -6.28 10.09 6.39
CA TRP A 277 -6.32 10.29 7.82
C TRP A 277 -6.96 9.07 8.48
N PHE A 278 -6.20 8.40 9.33
CA PHE A 278 -6.67 7.34 10.20
C PHE A 278 -6.80 7.92 11.62
N ASP A 279 -7.97 7.84 12.25
CA ASP A 279 -8.21 8.22 13.64
C ASP A 279 -9.19 7.32 14.42
#